data_AF-A0A942BZI5-F1
#
_entry.id   AF-A0A942BZI5-F1
#
_cell.length_a   1.000
_cell.length_b   1.000
_cell.length_c   1.000
_cell.angle_alpha   90.00
_cell.angle_beta   90.00
_cell.angle_gamma   90.00
#
_symmetry.space_group_name_H-M   'P 1'
#
loop_
_entity.id
_entity.type
_entity.pdbx_description
1 polymer ?
#
loop_
_entity_poly.entity_id
_entity_poly.type
_entity_poly.pdbx_seq_one_letter_code
_entity_poly.pdbx_strand_id
1 'polypeptide(L)'
;MKRFLMTVLWTMLGFALPAVAQSFEFQVEHEHTLRNCRGKLVITPERIGYQTDHKQDTRSWQYTELRQLKVLSSTSLELVTYEDQTRLAGRDRIFKFTLLAGKLTPEVSALLMKAAPRPIVTSVLLSAQEEPRFTVRVKHLRPLKGSIGTLKIYRDRIVYEASDKITESRYWRYSDLQNFSHSERYRFEIVTYEDGIGGLKAYDFQLREELPAGIYDYVWGRIYPAKFQPQEKLLQPSNESKKE
;
A
#
# COMPACT_ATOMS: atom_id res chain seq x y z
N MET A 1 -8.35 4.66 73.93
CA MET A 1 -7.59 5.54 73.01
C MET A 1 -7.49 4.83 71.66
N LYS A 2 -8.37 5.15 70.70
CA LYS A 2 -8.35 4.56 69.34
C LYS A 2 -7.85 5.63 68.37
N ARG A 3 -6.68 5.39 67.76
CA ARG A 3 -6.08 6.23 66.72
C ARG A 3 -6.71 5.86 65.38
N PHE A 4 -7.37 6.81 64.71
CA PHE A 4 -7.79 6.66 63.32
C PHE A 4 -6.60 6.97 62.41
N LEU A 5 -6.20 5.98 61.61
CA LEU A 5 -5.22 6.14 60.54
C LEU A 5 -5.97 6.60 59.30
N MET A 6 -5.74 7.84 58.86
CA MET A 6 -6.37 8.43 57.68
C MET A 6 -5.46 8.17 56.47
N THR A 7 -5.87 7.25 55.61
CA THR A 7 -5.16 6.92 54.37
C THR A 7 -5.51 7.97 53.31
N VAL A 8 -4.52 8.75 52.89
CA VAL A 8 -4.65 9.68 51.76
C VAL A 8 -4.47 8.87 50.47
N LEU A 9 -5.54 8.75 49.69
CA LEU A 9 -5.52 8.13 48.37
C LEU A 9 -5.11 9.19 47.35
N TRP A 10 -3.93 9.02 46.74
CA TRP A 10 -3.41 9.92 45.72
C TRP A 10 -3.89 9.44 44.35
N THR A 11 -4.90 10.09 43.80
CA THR A 11 -5.39 9.84 42.44
C THR A 11 -4.39 10.45 41.45
N MET A 12 -3.53 9.61 40.87
CA MET A 12 -2.71 9.96 39.71
C MET A 12 -3.63 10.17 38.50
N LEU A 13 -3.95 11.43 38.19
CA LEU A 13 -4.60 11.80 36.94
C LEU A 13 -3.53 11.77 35.84
N GLY A 14 -3.51 10.70 35.04
CA GLY A 14 -2.61 10.58 33.89
C GLY A 14 -2.96 11.63 32.84
N PHE A 15 -2.10 12.64 32.66
CA PHE A 15 -2.15 13.52 31.51
C PHE A 15 -1.71 12.74 30.27
N ALA A 16 -2.67 12.34 29.43
CA ALA A 16 -2.38 11.91 28.08
C ALA A 16 -1.94 13.13 27.26
N LEU A 17 -0.65 13.24 26.96
CA LEU A 17 -0.17 14.22 25.98
C LEU A 17 -0.80 13.88 24.62
N PRO A 18 -1.34 14.86 23.89
CA PRO A 18 -1.84 14.61 22.54
C PRO A 18 -0.64 14.16 21.69
N ALA A 19 -0.75 12.97 21.07
CA ALA A 19 0.21 12.54 20.08
C ALA A 19 0.20 13.57 18.94
N VAL A 20 1.35 14.21 18.68
CA VAL A 20 1.51 15.06 17.50
C VAL A 20 1.37 14.14 16.28
N ALA A 21 0.23 14.22 15.60
CA ALA A 21 0.00 13.48 14.38
C ALA A 21 1.02 13.92 13.33
N GLN A 22 1.75 12.96 12.75
CA GLN A 22 2.75 13.21 11.72
C GLN A 22 2.08 13.89 10.51
N SER A 23 2.46 15.14 10.22
CA SER A 23 1.92 15.91 9.08
C SER A 23 3.03 16.21 8.08
N PHE A 24 2.71 16.10 6.80
CA PHE A 24 3.59 16.47 5.70
C PHE A 24 2.94 17.55 4.85
N GLU A 25 3.68 18.62 4.55
CA GLU A 25 3.21 19.73 3.74
C GLU A 25 4.06 19.90 2.49
N PHE A 26 3.40 20.07 1.35
CA PHE A 26 4.06 20.25 0.06
C PHE A 26 3.45 21.40 -0.71
N GLN A 27 4.31 22.21 -1.33
CA GLN A 27 3.88 23.11 -2.39
C GLN A 27 3.66 22.30 -3.65
N VAL A 28 2.48 22.38 -4.24
CA VAL A 28 2.09 21.56 -5.38
C VAL A 28 1.44 22.39 -6.47
N GLU A 29 1.49 21.85 -7.66
CA GLU A 29 0.68 22.25 -8.80
C GLU A 29 -0.35 21.15 -9.08
N HIS A 30 -1.61 21.53 -9.15
CA HIS A 30 -2.73 20.68 -9.53
C HIS A 30 -3.04 20.89 -11.02
N GLU A 31 -3.00 19.81 -11.80
CA GLU A 31 -3.32 19.84 -13.23
C GLU A 31 -4.83 20.05 -13.46
N HIS A 32 -5.19 21.07 -14.23
CA HIS A 32 -6.55 21.24 -14.76
C HIS A 32 -6.52 21.21 -16.29
N THR A 33 -7.69 21.00 -16.91
CA THR A 33 -7.84 20.98 -18.38
C THR A 33 -7.48 22.28 -19.08
N LEU A 34 -7.37 23.42 -18.38
CA LEU A 34 -7.10 24.72 -18.99
C LEU A 34 -5.95 25.51 -18.35
N ARG A 35 -5.84 25.49 -17.01
CA ARG A 35 -4.79 26.21 -16.29
C ARG A 35 -4.48 25.54 -14.97
N ASN A 36 -3.22 25.20 -14.76
CA ASN A 36 -2.77 24.59 -13.53
C ASN A 36 -2.94 25.55 -12.33
N CYS A 37 -3.30 24.98 -11.18
CA CYS A 37 -3.53 25.72 -9.95
C CYS A 37 -2.46 25.40 -8.92
N ARG A 38 -1.79 26.42 -8.38
CA ARG A 38 -0.82 26.24 -7.31
C ARG A 38 -1.54 26.19 -5.97
N GLY A 39 -1.00 25.40 -5.05
CA GLY A 39 -1.53 25.31 -3.71
C GLY A 39 -0.63 24.50 -2.80
N LYS A 40 -1.16 24.22 -1.62
CA LYS A 40 -0.50 23.45 -0.58
C LYS A 40 -1.24 22.13 -0.37
N LEU A 41 -0.53 21.03 -0.50
CA LEU A 41 -1.00 19.70 -0.13
C LEU A 41 -0.57 19.40 1.31
N VAL A 42 -1.50 18.95 2.15
CA VAL A 42 -1.26 18.57 3.54
C VAL A 42 -1.69 17.12 3.71
N ILE A 43 -0.77 16.24 4.09
CA ILE A 43 -1.00 14.81 4.29
C ILE A 43 -0.87 14.53 5.79
N THR A 44 -1.94 14.04 6.41
CA THR A 44 -1.95 13.61 7.82
C THR A 44 -2.40 12.15 7.92
N PRO A 45 -2.32 11.48 9.09
CA PRO A 45 -2.77 10.11 9.24
C PRO A 45 -4.28 9.94 9.01
N GLU A 46 -5.07 11.02 9.08
CA GLU A 46 -6.53 10.98 8.96
C GLU A 46 -7.04 11.38 7.57
N ARG A 47 -6.32 12.27 6.86
CA ARG A 47 -6.80 12.85 5.60
C ARG A 47 -5.69 13.43 4.73
N ILE A 48 -6.05 13.71 3.48
CA ILE A 48 -5.28 14.54 2.56
C ILE A 48 -6.08 15.81 2.26
N GLY A 49 -5.46 16.98 2.44
CA GLY A 49 -6.06 18.28 2.15
C GLY A 49 -5.30 19.02 1.05
N TYR A 50 -6.03 19.68 0.16
CA TYR A 50 -5.48 20.61 -0.83
C TYR A 50 -6.04 22.01 -0.57
N GLN A 51 -5.14 22.98 -0.36
CA GLN A 51 -5.47 24.37 -0.07
C GLN A 51 -4.96 25.26 -1.21
N THR A 52 -5.79 26.14 -1.72
CA THR A 52 -5.41 27.13 -2.75
C THR A 52 -6.18 28.43 -2.54
N ASP A 53 -5.66 29.52 -3.11
CA ASP A 53 -6.30 30.84 -3.09
C ASP A 53 -7.67 30.82 -3.77
N HIS A 54 -7.86 29.90 -4.72
CA HIS A 54 -9.15 29.61 -5.34
C HIS A 54 -10.01 28.76 -4.40
N LYS A 55 -10.74 29.40 -3.46
CA LYS A 55 -11.56 28.71 -2.43
C LYS A 55 -12.46 27.58 -2.95
N GLN A 56 -12.95 27.69 -4.19
CA GLN A 56 -13.81 26.69 -4.83
C GLN A 56 -13.08 25.39 -5.20
N ASP A 57 -11.74 25.41 -5.24
CA ASP A 57 -10.88 24.27 -5.57
C ASP A 57 -10.21 23.67 -4.32
N THR A 58 -10.32 24.31 -3.16
CA THR A 58 -9.88 23.74 -1.87
C THR A 58 -10.68 22.47 -1.55
N ARG A 59 -9.98 21.39 -1.19
CA ARG A 59 -10.58 20.07 -0.94
C ARG A 59 -9.93 19.38 0.25
N SER A 60 -10.65 18.45 0.85
CA SER A 60 -10.14 17.55 1.89
C SER A 60 -10.80 16.21 1.71
N TRP A 61 -10.00 15.14 1.74
CA TRP A 61 -10.45 13.77 1.57
C TRP A 61 -9.99 12.93 2.74
N GLN A 62 -10.93 12.25 3.39
CA GLN A 62 -10.60 11.07 4.20
C GLN A 62 -10.11 9.96 3.27
N TYR A 63 -9.28 9.06 3.79
CA TYR A 63 -8.76 7.95 2.98
C TYR A 63 -9.86 6.99 2.47
N THR A 64 -11.00 6.92 3.15
CA THR A 64 -12.18 6.15 2.73
C THR A 64 -12.93 6.76 1.54
N GLU A 65 -12.75 8.06 1.30
CA GLU A 65 -13.34 8.79 0.17
C GLU A 65 -12.48 8.67 -1.11
N LEU A 66 -11.31 8.05 -0.97
CA LEU A 66 -10.40 7.76 -2.07
C LEU A 66 -10.61 6.33 -2.53
N ARG A 67 -10.97 6.16 -3.80
CA ARG A 67 -11.03 4.86 -4.45
C ARG A 67 -9.63 4.28 -4.63
N GLN A 68 -8.65 5.13 -4.97
CA GLN A 68 -7.26 4.74 -5.15
C GLN A 68 -6.32 5.92 -4.95
N LEU A 69 -5.20 5.65 -4.29
CA LEU A 69 -4.10 6.58 -4.14
C LEU A 69 -2.89 6.09 -4.93
N LYS A 70 -2.23 7.00 -5.66
CA LYS A 70 -1.07 6.66 -6.49
C LYS A 70 0.11 7.59 -6.21
N VAL A 71 1.18 7.05 -5.65
CA VAL A 71 2.49 7.71 -5.57
C VAL A 71 3.30 7.28 -6.78
N LEU A 72 3.21 8.06 -7.87
CA LEU A 72 3.78 7.70 -9.19
C LEU A 72 5.27 8.03 -9.32
N SER A 73 5.76 8.94 -8.50
CA SER A 73 7.19 9.30 -8.40
C SER A 73 7.45 10.01 -7.07
N SER A 74 8.69 10.43 -6.82
CA SER A 74 9.02 11.28 -5.67
C SER A 74 8.38 12.68 -5.73
N THR A 75 7.72 13.06 -6.83
CA THR A 75 7.10 14.37 -7.01
C THR A 75 5.69 14.31 -7.57
N SER A 76 5.13 13.11 -7.79
CA SER A 76 3.82 12.95 -8.42
C SER A 76 2.90 12.09 -7.57
N LEU A 77 1.75 12.67 -7.23
CA LEU A 77 0.68 12.03 -6.46
C LEU A 77 -0.63 12.16 -7.23
N GLU A 78 -1.36 11.07 -7.41
CA GLU A 78 -2.73 11.09 -7.94
C GLU A 78 -3.71 10.55 -6.90
N LEU A 79 -4.85 11.23 -6.76
CA LEU A 79 -5.98 10.81 -5.95
C LEU A 79 -7.16 10.52 -6.87
N VAL A 80 -7.63 9.27 -6.86
CA VAL A 80 -8.87 8.88 -7.55
C VAL A 80 -9.96 8.85 -6.48
N THR A 81 -10.97 9.71 -6.63
CA THR A 81 -12.06 9.88 -5.65
C THR A 81 -13.33 9.19 -6.15
N TYR A 82 -14.30 8.96 -5.26
CA TYR A 82 -15.66 8.54 -5.67
C TYR A 82 -16.54 9.69 -6.17
N GLU A 83 -15.98 10.88 -6.38
CA GLU A 83 -16.77 12.00 -6.89
C GLU A 83 -17.07 11.79 -8.38
N ASP A 84 -18.36 11.69 -8.72
CA ASP A 84 -18.79 11.57 -10.11
C ASP A 84 -18.61 12.89 -10.88
N GLN A 85 -17.99 12.80 -12.05
CA GLN A 85 -18.01 13.89 -13.02
C GLN A 85 -19.22 13.76 -13.95
N THR A 86 -20.30 14.47 -13.62
CA THR A 86 -21.55 14.47 -14.40
C THR A 86 -21.34 14.79 -15.88
N ARG A 87 -20.39 15.68 -16.21
CA ARG A 87 -20.05 16.04 -17.61
C ARG A 87 -19.21 14.99 -18.35
N LEU A 88 -18.59 14.04 -17.65
CA LEU A 88 -17.81 12.96 -18.24
C LEU A 88 -18.47 11.59 -17.99
N ALA A 89 -19.79 11.53 -18.13
CA ALA A 89 -20.58 10.31 -17.97
C ALA A 89 -20.36 9.59 -16.63
N GLY A 90 -20.22 10.35 -15.54
CA GLY A 90 -20.06 9.79 -14.19
C GLY A 90 -18.70 9.16 -13.92
N ARG A 91 -17.66 9.49 -14.71
CA ARG A 91 -16.30 9.04 -14.41
C ARG A 91 -15.82 9.64 -13.09
N ASP A 92 -15.17 8.81 -12.28
CA ASP A 92 -14.48 9.21 -11.06
C ASP A 92 -13.54 10.41 -11.30
N ARG A 93 -13.55 11.34 -10.35
CA ARG A 93 -12.67 12.50 -10.41
C ARG A 93 -11.25 12.13 -9.98
N ILE A 94 -10.30 12.54 -10.81
CA ILE A 94 -8.87 12.34 -10.57
C ILE A 94 -8.24 13.71 -10.28
N PHE A 95 -7.57 13.82 -9.14
CA PHE A 95 -6.75 14.97 -8.79
C PHE A 95 -5.29 14.59 -8.95
N LYS A 96 -4.57 15.32 -9.80
CA LYS A 96 -3.15 15.08 -10.09
C LYS A 96 -2.31 16.20 -9.53
N PHE A 97 -1.39 15.86 -8.65
CA PHE A 97 -0.49 16.82 -8.02
C PHE A 97 0.95 16.57 -8.43
N THR A 98 1.62 17.64 -8.83
CA THR A 98 3.07 17.69 -9.01
C THR A 98 3.68 18.56 -7.92
N LEU A 99 4.61 18.01 -7.13
CA LEU A 99 5.33 18.76 -6.10
C LEU A 99 6.27 19.77 -6.76
N LEU A 100 6.15 21.02 -6.35
CA LEU A 100 7.03 22.13 -6.77
C LEU A 100 8.29 22.21 -5.91
N ALA A 101 8.22 21.70 -4.68
CA ALA A 101 9.34 21.63 -3.74
C ALA A 101 9.22 20.39 -2.85
N GLY A 102 10.37 19.89 -2.39
CA GLY A 102 10.44 18.66 -1.58
C GLY A 102 10.26 17.39 -2.40
N LYS A 103 10.12 16.25 -1.69
CA LYS A 103 9.91 14.94 -2.28
C LYS A 103 8.96 14.11 -1.41
N LEU A 104 8.14 13.28 -2.06
CA LEU A 104 7.44 12.18 -1.41
C LEU A 104 8.50 11.13 -1.03
N THR A 105 8.79 11.05 0.26
CA THR A 105 9.83 10.16 0.81
C THR A 105 9.25 8.78 1.15
N PRO A 106 10.09 7.78 1.46
CA PRO A 106 9.62 6.49 1.98
C PRO A 106 8.70 6.63 3.21
N GLU A 107 8.95 7.61 4.09
CA GLU A 107 8.13 7.87 5.28
C GLU A 107 6.73 8.36 4.91
N VAL A 108 6.60 9.20 3.88
CA VAL A 108 5.30 9.62 3.35
C VAL A 108 4.55 8.43 2.78
N SER A 109 5.24 7.58 2.00
CA SER A 109 4.64 6.38 1.42
C SER A 109 4.20 5.39 2.51
N ALA A 110 4.97 5.25 3.59
CA ALA A 110 4.60 4.43 4.74
C ALA A 110 3.36 4.95 5.47
N LEU A 111 3.26 6.27 5.67
CA LEU A 111 2.06 6.90 6.25
C LEU A 111 0.83 6.61 5.38
N LEU A 112 0.93 6.87 4.07
CA LEU A 112 -0.17 6.66 3.13
C LEU A 112 -0.61 5.20 3.09
N MET A 113 0.32 4.26 3.10
CA MET A 113 0.03 2.83 3.11
C MET A 113 -0.65 2.37 4.40
N LYS A 114 -0.28 2.97 5.52
CA LYS A 114 -0.89 2.69 6.83
C LYS A 114 -2.29 3.27 6.94
N ALA A 115 -2.52 4.47 6.39
CA ALA A 115 -3.78 5.18 6.51
C ALA A 115 -4.83 4.77 5.46
N ALA A 116 -4.39 4.38 4.26
CA ALA A 116 -5.29 3.99 3.18
C ALA A 116 -5.93 2.60 3.45
N PRO A 117 -7.28 2.51 3.46
CA PRO A 117 -7.97 1.22 3.61
C PRO A 117 -7.88 0.36 2.35
N ARG A 118 -7.54 0.95 1.20
CA ARG A 118 -7.38 0.29 -0.09
C ARG A 118 -5.90 0.21 -0.49
N PRO A 119 -5.53 -0.70 -1.39
CA PRO A 119 -4.18 -0.74 -1.93
C PRO A 119 -3.78 0.60 -2.53
N ILE A 120 -2.55 1.00 -2.26
CA ILE A 120 -1.94 2.17 -2.89
C ILE A 120 -1.04 1.69 -4.03
N VAL A 121 -1.03 2.43 -5.14
CA VAL A 121 -0.03 2.23 -6.19
C VAL A 121 1.17 3.07 -5.80
N THR A 122 2.30 2.47 -5.44
CA THR A 122 3.50 3.25 -5.06
C THR A 122 4.74 2.83 -5.82
N SER A 123 5.45 3.81 -6.37
CA SER A 123 6.80 3.65 -6.91
C SER A 123 7.90 4.13 -5.96
N VAL A 124 7.55 4.92 -4.95
CA VAL A 124 8.47 5.30 -3.89
C VAL A 124 8.45 4.17 -2.86
N LEU A 125 9.47 3.32 -2.94
CA LEU A 125 9.58 2.15 -2.09
C LEU A 125 9.81 2.55 -0.64
N LEU A 126 9.19 1.81 0.28
CA LEU A 126 9.47 1.93 1.70
C LEU A 126 10.90 1.46 1.97
N SER A 127 11.58 2.10 2.93
CA SER A 127 12.90 1.66 3.39
C SER A 127 12.80 0.22 3.87
N ALA A 128 13.59 -0.69 3.29
CA ALA A 128 13.62 -2.09 3.72
C ALA A 128 14.53 -2.24 4.95
N GLN A 129 13.98 -2.72 6.06
CA GLN A 129 14.74 -3.04 7.28
C GLN A 129 15.19 -4.51 7.33
N GLU A 130 14.63 -5.34 6.45
CA GLU A 130 14.86 -6.78 6.39
C GLU A 130 15.33 -7.16 4.98
N GLU A 131 16.08 -8.24 4.86
CA GLU A 131 16.45 -8.84 3.57
C GLU A 131 15.27 -9.63 2.98
N PRO A 132 15.11 -9.67 1.64
CA PRO A 132 14.09 -10.49 1.01
C PRO A 132 14.38 -11.98 1.22
N ARG A 133 13.33 -12.77 1.43
CA ARG A 133 13.43 -14.23 1.50
C ARG A 133 13.82 -14.82 0.14
N PHE A 134 13.31 -14.21 -0.93
CA PHE A 134 13.63 -14.59 -2.29
C PHE A 134 13.79 -13.37 -3.19
N THR A 135 14.65 -13.50 -4.18
CA THR A 135 14.97 -12.47 -5.16
C THR A 135 14.98 -13.13 -6.54
N VAL A 136 14.23 -12.57 -7.49
CA VAL A 136 14.14 -13.11 -8.85
C VAL A 136 14.30 -11.99 -9.86
N ARG A 137 15.21 -12.16 -10.83
CA ARG A 137 15.37 -11.19 -11.92
C ARG A 137 14.26 -11.38 -12.94
N VAL A 138 13.56 -10.31 -13.26
CA VAL A 138 12.36 -10.36 -14.10
C VAL A 138 12.30 -9.20 -15.10
N LYS A 139 11.53 -9.40 -16.15
CA LYS A 139 11.01 -8.34 -17.01
C LYS A 139 9.52 -8.22 -16.77
N HIS A 140 9.07 -7.08 -16.28
CA HIS A 140 7.65 -6.73 -16.23
C HIS A 140 7.15 -6.45 -17.64
N LEU A 141 6.22 -7.25 -18.13
CA LEU A 141 5.60 -7.12 -19.44
C LEU A 141 4.50 -6.05 -19.40
N ARG A 142 4.48 -5.21 -20.42
CA ARG A 142 3.47 -4.16 -20.61
C ARG A 142 3.12 -4.02 -22.08
N PRO A 143 1.94 -3.45 -22.41
CA PRO A 143 1.48 -3.37 -23.79
C PRO A 143 2.44 -2.69 -24.76
N LEU A 144 3.16 -1.65 -24.33
CA LEU A 144 4.07 -0.88 -25.19
C LEU A 144 5.54 -1.17 -24.91
N LYS A 145 5.97 -0.99 -23.66
CA LYS A 145 7.36 -1.18 -23.24
C LYS A 145 7.43 -1.73 -21.83
N GLY A 146 7.99 -2.92 -21.71
CA GLY A 146 8.27 -3.55 -20.42
C GLY A 146 9.41 -2.84 -19.67
N SER A 147 9.63 -3.24 -18.42
CA SER A 147 10.75 -2.79 -17.59
C SER A 147 11.51 -3.97 -17.02
N ILE A 148 12.82 -3.85 -16.92
CA ILE A 148 13.66 -4.85 -16.25
C ILE A 148 13.78 -4.48 -14.78
N GLY A 149 13.76 -5.48 -13.92
CA GLY A 149 13.93 -5.29 -12.50
C GLY A 149 14.06 -6.58 -11.73
N THR A 150 13.85 -6.47 -10.43
CA THR A 150 13.96 -7.57 -9.49
C THR A 150 12.68 -7.68 -8.69
N LEU A 151 12.10 -8.88 -8.66
CA LEU A 151 11.02 -9.21 -7.75
C LEU A 151 11.64 -9.69 -6.44
N LYS A 152 11.39 -8.94 -5.36
CA LYS A 152 11.83 -9.21 -4.00
C LYS A 152 10.63 -9.65 -3.18
N ILE A 153 10.71 -10.86 -2.63
CA ILE A 153 9.63 -11.47 -1.86
C ILE A 153 10.05 -11.49 -0.40
N TYR A 154 9.30 -10.77 0.44
CA TYR A 154 9.51 -10.65 1.87
C TYR A 154 8.44 -11.42 2.64
N ARG A 155 8.58 -11.42 3.97
CA ARG A 155 7.63 -12.06 4.87
C ARG A 155 6.22 -11.49 4.76
N ASP A 156 6.10 -10.18 4.62
CA ASP A 156 4.88 -9.38 4.73
C ASP A 156 4.46 -8.71 3.41
N ARG A 157 5.34 -8.72 2.39
CA ARG A 157 5.18 -7.97 1.15
C ARG A 157 5.88 -8.61 -0.05
N ILE A 158 5.50 -8.17 -1.24
CA ILE A 158 6.22 -8.35 -2.49
C ILE A 158 6.59 -6.98 -3.04
N VAL A 159 7.82 -6.82 -3.51
CA VAL A 159 8.31 -5.58 -4.11
C VAL A 159 8.87 -5.89 -5.49
N TYR A 160 8.38 -5.21 -6.52
CA TYR A 160 9.07 -5.13 -7.79
C TYR A 160 9.93 -3.86 -7.80
N GLU A 161 11.25 -4.02 -7.88
CA GLU A 161 12.19 -2.90 -7.98
C GLU A 161 12.69 -2.79 -9.42
N ALA A 162 12.27 -1.75 -10.13
CA ALA A 162 12.68 -1.49 -11.50
C ALA A 162 14.11 -0.93 -11.54
N SER A 163 14.95 -1.45 -12.44
CA SER A 163 16.35 -1.05 -12.55
C SER A 163 16.53 0.30 -13.28
N ASP A 164 15.86 0.46 -14.44
CA ASP A 164 16.11 1.62 -15.32
C ASP A 164 15.13 2.77 -15.06
N LYS A 165 13.90 2.44 -14.68
CA LYS A 165 12.81 3.39 -14.52
C LYS A 165 12.16 3.18 -13.15
N ILE A 166 12.74 3.79 -12.13
CA ILE A 166 12.35 3.64 -10.72
C ILE A 166 10.85 3.93 -10.49
N THR A 167 10.23 4.78 -11.31
CA THR A 167 8.77 5.05 -11.26
C THR A 167 7.90 3.83 -11.64
N GLU A 168 8.51 2.77 -12.17
CA GLU A 168 7.86 1.49 -12.46
C GLU A 168 7.97 0.49 -11.32
N SER A 169 8.73 0.80 -10.27
CA SER A 169 8.77 -0.01 -9.06
C SER A 169 7.39 -0.09 -8.41
N ARG A 170 7.10 -1.20 -7.75
CA ARG A 170 5.82 -1.44 -7.09
C ARG A 170 6.02 -2.15 -5.76
N TYR A 171 5.12 -1.91 -4.84
CA TYR A 171 5.08 -2.53 -3.54
C TYR A 171 3.66 -3.06 -3.30
N TRP A 172 3.56 -4.29 -2.82
CA TRP A 172 2.28 -4.90 -2.46
C TRP A 172 2.40 -5.59 -1.10
N ARG A 173 1.45 -5.32 -0.20
CA ARG A 173 1.18 -6.24 0.92
C ARG A 173 0.46 -7.46 0.37
N TYR A 174 0.56 -8.61 1.03
CA TYR A 174 -0.20 -9.78 0.59
C TYR A 174 -1.72 -9.54 0.60
N SER A 175 -2.23 -8.66 1.48
CA SER A 175 -3.63 -8.24 1.50
C SER A 175 -4.06 -7.40 0.30
N ASP A 176 -3.11 -6.80 -0.41
CA ASP A 176 -3.36 -6.02 -1.62
C ASP A 176 -3.48 -6.92 -2.87
N LEU A 177 -3.17 -8.22 -2.72
CA LEU A 177 -3.16 -9.22 -3.78
C LEU A 177 -4.46 -10.02 -3.76
N GLN A 178 -5.08 -10.18 -4.92
CA GLN A 178 -6.20 -11.09 -5.09
C GLN A 178 -5.70 -12.52 -5.33
N ASN A 179 -4.67 -12.66 -6.17
CA ASN A 179 -4.23 -13.91 -6.74
C ASN A 179 -2.78 -13.77 -7.23
N PHE A 180 -2.08 -14.89 -7.30
CA PHE A 180 -0.89 -15.02 -8.14
C PHE A 180 -0.95 -16.31 -8.95
N SER A 181 -0.23 -16.35 -10.08
CA SER A 181 -0.09 -17.55 -10.89
C SER A 181 1.35 -17.75 -11.39
N HIS A 182 1.70 -19.02 -11.60
CA HIS A 182 2.93 -19.46 -12.23
C HIS A 182 2.60 -20.58 -13.22
N SER A 183 1.70 -20.28 -14.16
CA SER A 183 1.16 -21.28 -15.10
C SER A 183 2.18 -21.72 -16.16
N GLU A 184 3.23 -20.92 -16.39
CA GLU A 184 4.31 -21.23 -17.32
C GLU A 184 5.65 -21.13 -16.58
N ARG A 185 6.62 -22.00 -16.95
CA ARG A 185 7.91 -22.16 -16.27
C ARG A 185 8.70 -20.86 -16.07
N TYR A 186 8.52 -19.88 -16.95
CA TYR A 186 9.24 -18.60 -16.92
C TYR A 186 8.30 -17.39 -16.81
N ARG A 187 7.10 -17.59 -16.27
CA ARG A 187 6.10 -16.52 -16.13
C ARG A 187 5.52 -16.50 -14.73
N PHE A 188 5.49 -15.34 -14.11
CA PHE A 188 4.90 -15.14 -12.80
C PHE A 188 3.95 -13.95 -12.89
N GLU A 189 2.68 -14.17 -12.57
CA GLU A 189 1.65 -13.14 -12.61
C GLU A 189 1.16 -12.83 -11.21
N ILE A 190 0.96 -11.55 -10.93
CA ILE A 190 0.30 -11.07 -9.71
C ILE A 190 -0.94 -10.29 -10.13
N VAL A 191 -2.09 -10.63 -9.54
CA VAL A 191 -3.35 -9.87 -9.69
C VAL A 191 -3.64 -9.14 -8.39
N THR A 192 -3.84 -7.83 -8.46
CA THR A 192 -3.99 -6.95 -7.30
C THR A 192 -5.38 -6.31 -7.25
N TYR A 193 -5.76 -5.81 -6.08
CA TYR A 193 -6.95 -4.98 -5.91
C TYR A 193 -6.76 -3.52 -6.37
N GLU A 194 -5.69 -3.22 -7.11
CA GLU A 194 -5.52 -1.94 -7.78
C GLU A 194 -6.41 -1.85 -9.04
N ASP A 195 -6.63 -0.62 -9.51
CA ASP A 195 -7.49 -0.35 -10.66
C ASP A 195 -6.69 -0.58 -11.94
N GLY A 196 -7.12 -1.57 -12.71
CA GLY A 196 -6.63 -1.89 -14.04
C GLY A 196 -7.59 -1.43 -15.14
N ILE A 197 -7.22 -1.72 -16.39
CA ILE A 197 -8.10 -1.52 -17.53
C ILE A 197 -9.14 -2.64 -17.50
N GLY A 198 -10.42 -2.30 -17.30
CA GLY A 198 -11.52 -3.27 -17.32
C GLY A 198 -11.68 -4.10 -16.04
N GLY A 199 -11.03 -3.73 -14.93
CA GLY A 199 -11.15 -4.45 -13.66
C GLY A 199 -9.89 -4.36 -12.82
N LEU A 200 -9.52 -5.48 -12.22
CA LEU A 200 -8.34 -5.62 -11.36
C LEU A 200 -7.04 -5.51 -12.16
N LYS A 201 -5.99 -5.04 -11.51
CA LYS A 201 -4.69 -4.86 -12.16
C LYS A 201 -3.87 -6.14 -12.10
N ALA A 202 -3.55 -6.69 -13.28
CA ALA A 202 -2.55 -7.74 -13.43
C ALA A 202 -1.16 -7.15 -13.71
N TYR A 203 -0.15 -7.77 -13.11
CA TYR A 203 1.27 -7.52 -13.31
C TYR A 203 1.93 -8.83 -13.78
N ASP A 204 2.39 -8.83 -15.03
CA ASP A 204 2.93 -10.01 -15.69
C ASP A 204 4.46 -9.93 -15.76
N PHE A 205 5.13 -10.90 -15.14
CA PHE A 205 6.58 -10.95 -15.07
C PHE A 205 7.14 -12.14 -15.84
N GLN A 206 7.95 -11.84 -16.85
CA GLN A 206 8.80 -12.83 -17.49
C GLN A 206 10.05 -13.04 -16.62
N LEU A 207 10.24 -14.26 -16.13
CA LEU A 207 11.40 -14.65 -15.32
C LEU A 207 12.62 -14.84 -16.22
N ARG A 208 13.80 -14.41 -15.76
CA ARG A 208 15.07 -14.67 -16.46
C ARG A 208 15.64 -16.06 -16.20
N GLU A 209 15.27 -16.63 -15.07
CA GLU A 209 15.67 -17.94 -14.58
C GLU A 209 14.40 -18.64 -14.08
N GLU A 210 14.48 -19.95 -13.82
CA GLU A 210 13.37 -20.67 -13.22
C GLU A 210 13.03 -20.09 -11.85
N LEU A 211 11.75 -20.13 -11.49
CA LEU A 211 11.30 -19.68 -10.19
C LEU A 211 12.01 -20.51 -9.10
N PRO A 212 12.77 -19.88 -8.18
CA PRO A 212 13.42 -20.61 -7.10
C PRO A 212 12.46 -21.52 -6.33
N ALA A 213 12.93 -22.72 -6.01
CA ALA A 213 12.15 -23.71 -5.28
C ALA A 213 11.57 -23.12 -3.98
N GLY A 214 10.30 -23.43 -3.71
CA GLY A 214 9.60 -22.97 -2.51
C GLY A 214 9.01 -21.55 -2.59
N ILE A 215 9.31 -20.73 -3.60
CA ILE A 215 8.64 -19.43 -3.77
C ILE A 215 7.14 -19.61 -3.93
N TYR A 216 6.71 -20.56 -4.76
CA TYR A 216 5.29 -20.80 -5.03
C TYR A 216 4.53 -21.08 -3.74
N ASP A 217 4.97 -22.08 -2.96
CA ASP A 217 4.33 -22.46 -1.69
C ASP A 217 4.39 -21.31 -0.67
N TYR A 218 5.50 -20.57 -0.65
CA TYR A 218 5.68 -19.44 0.26
C TYR A 218 4.69 -18.31 -0.01
N VAL A 219 4.49 -17.95 -1.27
CA VAL A 219 3.53 -16.92 -1.67
C VAL A 219 2.10 -17.44 -1.51
N TRP A 220 1.85 -18.71 -1.87
CA TRP A 220 0.55 -19.36 -1.72
C TRP A 220 0.02 -19.31 -0.30
N GLY A 221 0.83 -19.71 0.69
CA GLY A 221 0.43 -19.71 2.10
C GLY A 221 0.10 -18.33 2.66
N ARG A 222 0.51 -17.24 1.98
CA ARG A 222 0.28 -15.85 2.42
C ARG A 222 -0.90 -15.20 1.73
N ILE A 223 -1.17 -15.55 0.48
CA ILE A 223 -2.34 -15.06 -0.26
C ILE A 223 -3.59 -15.86 0.13
N TYR A 224 -3.45 -17.16 0.40
CA TYR A 224 -4.56 -18.06 0.73
C TYR A 224 -4.43 -18.67 2.14
N PRO A 225 -4.37 -17.87 3.21
CA PRO A 225 -4.12 -18.39 4.56
C PRO A 225 -5.21 -19.37 5.04
N ALA A 226 -6.46 -19.17 4.64
CA ALA A 226 -7.57 -20.08 4.99
C ALA A 226 -7.48 -21.47 4.31
N LYS A 227 -6.72 -21.60 3.22
CA LYS A 227 -6.47 -22.88 2.54
C LYS A 227 -5.22 -23.58 3.07
N PHE A 228 -4.45 -22.90 3.92
CA PHE A 228 -3.28 -23.45 4.59
C PHE A 228 -3.72 -24.05 5.92
N GLN A 229 -4.10 -25.34 5.92
CA GLN A 229 -4.07 -26.14 7.14
C GLN A 229 -2.70 -26.82 7.19
N PRO A 230 -1.80 -26.45 8.12
CA PRO A 230 -0.66 -27.29 8.42
C PRO A 230 -1.20 -28.68 8.80
N GLN A 231 -0.68 -29.73 8.16
CA GLN A 231 -1.02 -31.14 8.47
C GLN A 231 -0.69 -31.55 9.92
N GLU A 232 -0.19 -30.65 10.76
CA GLU A 232 0.09 -30.88 12.19
C GLU A 232 -1.16 -31.23 13.02
N LYS A 233 -2.39 -30.97 12.53
CA LYS A 233 -3.61 -31.35 13.26
C LYS A 233 -4.08 -32.79 13.05
N LEU A 234 -3.45 -33.58 12.17
CA LEU A 234 -3.84 -34.97 11.87
C LEU A 234 -3.04 -36.04 12.62
N LEU A 235 -2.09 -35.65 13.49
CA LEU A 235 -1.27 -36.59 14.27
C LEU A 235 -1.38 -36.35 15.78
N GLN A 236 -2.57 -36.02 16.29
CA GLN A 236 -2.88 -36.31 17.68
C GLN A 236 -3.51 -37.71 17.73
N PRO A 237 -2.85 -38.72 18.33
CA PRO A 237 -3.50 -40.00 18.57
C PRO A 237 -4.70 -39.75 19.48
N SER A 238 -5.86 -40.21 19.04
CA SER A 238 -7.08 -40.28 19.84
C SER A 238 -6.80 -41.11 21.09
N ASN A 239 -6.60 -40.45 22.23
CA ASN A 239 -6.70 -41.08 23.53
C ASN A 239 -8.17 -41.37 23.83
N GLU A 240 -8.70 -42.42 23.22
CA GLU A 240 -9.88 -43.14 23.72
C GLU A 240 -9.70 -44.63 23.44
N SER A 241 -8.96 -45.32 24.32
CA SER A 241 -9.25 -46.72 24.57
C SER A 241 -10.04 -46.82 25.87
N LYS A 242 -11.35 -47.04 25.73
CA LYS A 242 -12.16 -47.74 26.71
C LYS A 242 -11.50 -49.07 27.07
N LYS A 243 -11.35 -49.34 28.36
CA LYS A 243 -11.56 -50.64 29.04
C LYS A 243 -11.96 -50.27 30.47
N GLU A 244 -13.21 -50.48 30.87
CA GLU A 244 -13.70 -51.73 31.49
C GLU A 244 -12.82 -52.20 32.65
#